data_AF-A0A8S8YND7-F1
#
_entry.id   AF-A0A8S8YND7-F1
#
_cell.length_a   1.000
_cell.length_b   1.000
_cell.length_c   1.000
_cell.angle_alpha   90.00
_cell.angle_beta   90.00
_cell.angle_gamma   90.00
#
_symmetry.space_group_name_H-M   'P 1'
#
loop_
_entity.id
_entity.type
_entity.pdbx_description
1 polymer ?
#
loop_
_entity_poly.entity_id
_entity_poly.type
_entity_poly.pdbx_seq_one_letter_code
_entity_poly.pdbx_strand_id
1 'polypeptide(L)'
;MTRLLMPWALAGNWLSEGMEHTYDPVYTVLRDYLSSEGLIRVVPLPEVPDVNPDSMPGIEMAALGAIRDRWGQLDLEGRAQSISHLLKSLLDSETPSTARFEELGWHRILTVGWERDMASQLTAFCQTWKDEPTGRRHQASDAIDHLLRTGQLP
;
A
#
# COMPACT_ATOMS: atom_id res chain seq x y z
N MET A 1 -4.16 22.55 2.98
CA MET A 1 -2.81 22.07 2.59
C MET A 1 -2.32 20.96 3.51
N THR A 2 -2.31 21.13 4.85
CA THR A 2 -1.72 20.15 5.79
C THR A 2 -2.34 18.75 5.74
N ARG A 3 -3.66 18.62 5.52
CA ARG A 3 -4.35 17.32 5.52
C ARG A 3 -3.92 16.37 4.40
N LEU A 4 -3.48 16.88 3.23
CA LEU A 4 -3.05 16.05 2.10
C LEU A 4 -1.73 15.32 2.36
N LEU A 5 -0.87 15.92 3.20
CA LEU A 5 0.45 15.37 3.50
C LEU A 5 0.44 14.45 4.73
N MET A 6 -0.60 14.51 5.57
CA MET A 6 -0.69 13.70 6.79
C MET A 6 -0.52 12.19 6.57
N PRO A 7 -1.10 11.57 5.51
CA PRO A 7 -0.90 10.14 5.26
C PRO A 7 0.58 9.77 5.12
N TRP A 8 1.39 10.65 4.53
CA TRP A 8 2.81 10.40 4.26
C TRP A 8 3.70 10.32 5.51
N ALA A 9 3.16 10.63 6.69
CA ALA A 9 3.82 10.31 7.96
C ALA A 9 4.10 8.80 8.10
N LEU A 10 3.31 7.94 7.43
CA LEU A 10 3.47 6.49 7.42
C LEU A 10 4.55 5.99 6.46
N ALA A 11 5.00 6.81 5.51
CA ALA A 11 5.88 6.37 4.42
C ALA A 11 7.27 5.93 4.90
N GLY A 12 7.76 6.51 6.00
CA GLY A 12 9.06 6.15 6.57
C GLY A 12 9.15 4.68 6.93
N ASN A 13 8.10 4.11 7.55
CA ASN A 13 8.06 2.69 7.92
C ASN A 13 8.05 1.79 6.68
N TRP A 14 7.34 2.19 5.62
CA TRP A 14 7.29 1.46 4.34
C TRP A 14 8.62 1.44 3.58
N LEU A 15 9.35 2.57 3.62
CA LEU A 15 10.64 2.76 2.94
C LEU A 15 11.83 2.20 3.72
N SER A 16 11.67 2.02 5.03
CA SER A 16 12.67 1.37 5.88
C SER A 16 12.52 -0.15 5.86
N GLU A 17 13.61 -0.86 6.14
CA GLU A 17 13.59 -2.31 6.39
C GLU A 17 12.83 -2.68 7.69
N GLY A 18 12.37 -1.71 8.48
CA GLY A 18 11.71 -1.93 9.77
C GLY A 18 10.45 -2.80 9.67
N MET A 19 9.64 -2.62 8.62
CA MET A 19 8.47 -3.47 8.37
C MET A 19 8.84 -4.82 7.74
N GLU A 20 10.05 -4.98 7.19
CA GLU A 20 10.46 -6.20 6.51
C GLU A 20 10.75 -7.37 7.46
N HIS A 21 10.86 -7.11 8.76
CA HIS A 21 11.29 -8.11 9.74
C HIS A 21 10.27 -8.39 10.85
N THR A 22 9.61 -7.35 11.38
CA THR A 22 8.70 -7.52 12.53
C THR A 22 7.52 -6.56 12.48
N TYR A 23 6.52 -6.85 13.31
CA TYR A 23 5.45 -5.92 13.63
C TYR A 23 6.00 -4.60 14.20
N ASP A 24 5.47 -3.47 13.72
CA ASP A 24 5.82 -2.13 14.18
C ASP A 24 4.64 -1.48 14.92
N PRO A 25 4.70 -1.40 16.26
CA PRO A 25 3.62 -0.82 17.06
C PRO A 25 3.47 0.70 16.85
N VAL A 26 4.56 1.40 16.52
CA VAL A 26 4.52 2.85 16.29
C VAL A 26 3.77 3.14 15.00
N TYR A 27 4.11 2.41 13.94
CA TYR A 27 3.36 2.48 12.68
C TYR A 27 1.87 2.19 12.89
N THR A 28 1.55 1.12 13.63
CA THR A 28 0.16 0.70 13.89
C THR A 28 -0.63 1.79 14.61
N VAL A 29 -0.07 2.38 15.68
CA VAL A 29 -0.72 3.48 16.41
C VAL A 29 -0.93 4.70 15.52
N LEU A 30 0.06 5.07 14.70
CA LEU A 30 -0.07 6.21 13.78
C LEU A 30 -1.13 5.96 12.72
N ARG A 31 -1.14 4.76 12.12
CA ARG A 31 -2.13 4.36 11.12
C ARG A 31 -3.54 4.42 11.72
N ASP A 32 -3.74 3.80 12.87
CA ASP A 32 -5.05 3.70 13.50
C ASP A 32 -5.55 5.09 13.95
N TYR A 33 -4.64 5.94 14.44
CA TYR A 33 -4.94 7.34 14.72
C TYR A 33 -5.41 8.09 13.48
N LEU A 34 -4.63 8.09 12.39
CA LEU A 34 -5.00 8.75 11.14
C LEU A 34 -6.32 8.22 10.56
N SER A 35 -6.58 6.92 10.71
CA SER A 35 -7.85 6.29 10.31
C SER A 35 -9.02 6.79 11.14
N SER A 36 -8.87 6.84 12.48
CA SER A 36 -9.89 7.34 13.41
C SER A 36 -10.25 8.82 13.17
N GLU A 37 -9.28 9.63 12.73
CA GLU A 37 -9.47 11.03 12.35
C GLU A 37 -10.07 11.21 10.94
N GLY A 38 -10.34 10.11 10.23
CA GLY A 38 -10.85 10.11 8.86
C GLY A 38 -9.89 10.71 7.84
N LEU A 39 -8.58 10.73 8.14
CA LEU A 39 -7.54 11.24 7.24
C LEU A 39 -7.10 10.18 6.22
N ILE A 40 -7.22 8.91 6.59
CA ILE A 40 -6.98 7.76 5.72
C ILE A 40 -8.12 6.75 5.86
N ARG A 41 -8.21 5.84 4.91
CA ARG A 41 -8.94 4.58 4.98
C ARG A 41 -7.94 3.45 4.96
N VAL A 42 -8.14 2.48 5.84
CA VAL A 42 -7.42 1.21 5.86
C VAL A 42 -8.33 0.18 5.23
N VAL A 43 -7.93 -0.36 4.08
CA VAL A 43 -8.76 -1.26 3.27
C VAL A 43 -8.00 -2.53 2.89
N PRO A 44 -8.68 -3.66 2.70
CA PRO A 44 -8.05 -4.86 2.18
C PRO A 44 -7.70 -4.70 0.70
N LEU A 45 -6.72 -5.48 0.22
CA LEU A 45 -6.18 -5.40 -1.13
C LEU A 45 -7.23 -5.40 -2.27
N PRO A 46 -8.31 -6.22 -2.22
CA PRO A 46 -9.33 -6.20 -3.26
C PRO A 46 -10.07 -4.87 -3.39
N GLU A 47 -10.12 -4.04 -2.34
CA GLU A 47 -10.78 -2.74 -2.34
C GLU A 47 -9.92 -1.60 -2.90
N VAL A 48 -8.62 -1.83 -3.14
CA VAL A 48 -7.76 -0.84 -3.77
C VAL A 48 -8.03 -0.82 -5.28
N PRO A 49 -8.45 0.31 -5.89
CA PRO A 49 -8.74 0.37 -7.31
C PRO A 49 -7.55 0.04 -8.21
N ASP A 50 -6.39 0.66 -7.95
CA ASP A 50 -5.15 0.49 -8.71
C ASP A 50 -4.03 -0.04 -7.81
N VAL A 51 -3.60 -1.27 -8.07
CA VAL A 51 -2.55 -1.95 -7.32
C VAL A 51 -1.33 -2.11 -8.21
N ASN A 52 -0.18 -1.62 -7.75
CA ASN A 52 1.09 -1.95 -8.39
C ASN A 52 1.43 -3.41 -8.07
N PRO A 53 1.52 -4.32 -9.08
CA PRO A 53 1.82 -5.73 -8.85
C PRO A 53 3.18 -5.96 -8.20
N ASP A 54 4.14 -5.05 -8.41
CA ASP A 54 5.47 -5.15 -7.82
C ASP A 54 5.47 -4.80 -6.33
N SER A 55 4.39 -4.22 -5.80
CA SER A 55 4.23 -4.04 -4.34
C SER A 55 4.04 -5.38 -3.62
N MET A 56 3.69 -6.44 -4.36
CA MET A 56 3.58 -7.79 -3.86
C MET A 56 3.94 -8.81 -4.96
N PRO A 57 5.25 -8.98 -5.26
CA PRO A 57 5.70 -9.83 -6.35
C PRO A 57 5.16 -11.25 -6.25
N GLY A 58 4.64 -11.77 -7.36
CA GLY A 58 4.04 -13.11 -7.45
C GLY A 58 2.52 -13.15 -7.25
N ILE A 59 1.87 -12.04 -6.91
CA ILE A 59 0.40 -12.02 -6.83
C ILE A 59 -0.23 -12.26 -8.21
N GLU A 60 -1.22 -13.15 -8.27
CA GLU A 60 -2.02 -13.38 -9.46
C GLU A 60 -3.05 -12.26 -9.66
N MET A 61 -2.73 -11.25 -10.46
CA MET A 61 -3.61 -10.09 -10.71
C MET A 61 -4.97 -10.49 -11.30
N ALA A 62 -5.03 -11.56 -12.10
CA ALA A 62 -6.28 -12.10 -12.61
C ALA A 62 -7.18 -12.63 -11.48
N ALA A 63 -6.60 -13.32 -10.49
CA ALA A 63 -7.32 -13.81 -9.32
C ALA A 63 -7.79 -12.64 -8.43
N LEU A 64 -6.95 -11.62 -8.25
CA LEU A 64 -7.32 -10.39 -7.54
C LEU A 64 -8.53 -9.70 -8.21
N GLY A 65 -8.52 -9.58 -9.54
CA GLY A 65 -9.65 -9.02 -10.30
C GLY A 65 -10.94 -9.81 -10.08
N ALA A 66 -10.88 -11.14 -10.19
CA ALA A 66 -12.04 -12.01 -9.96
C ALA A 66 -12.56 -11.94 -8.51
N ILE A 67 -11.69 -11.71 -7.51
CA ILE A 67 -12.10 -11.48 -6.12
C ILE A 67 -12.78 -10.11 -5.99
N ARG A 68 -12.23 -9.06 -6.61
CA ARG A 68 -12.79 -7.71 -6.59
C ARG A 68 -14.22 -7.67 -7.12
N ASP A 69 -14.50 -8.35 -8.22
CA ASP A 69 -15.83 -8.38 -8.87
C ASP A 69 -16.95 -8.92 -7.95
N ARG A 70 -16.61 -9.86 -7.05
CA ARG A 70 -17.55 -10.45 -6.09
C ARG A 70 -17.40 -9.91 -4.67
N TRP A 71 -16.44 -9.03 -4.40
CA TRP A 71 -16.06 -8.60 -3.05
C TRP A 71 -17.24 -8.05 -2.23
N GLY A 72 -18.08 -7.22 -2.87
CA GLY A 72 -19.27 -6.64 -2.24
C GLY A 72 -20.36 -7.65 -1.87
N GLN A 73 -20.31 -8.87 -2.43
CA GLN A 73 -21.29 -9.94 -2.20
C GLN A 73 -20.83 -10.94 -1.13
N LEU A 74 -19.54 -10.94 -0.79
CA LEU A 74 -18.96 -11.83 0.21
C LEU A 74 -19.21 -11.31 1.62
N ASP A 75 -19.56 -12.24 2.52
CA ASP A 75 -19.57 -12.02 3.96
C ASP A 75 -18.14 -12.00 4.55
N LEU A 76 -18.02 -11.83 5.86
CA LEU A 76 -16.72 -11.72 6.53
C LEU A 76 -15.85 -12.97 6.32
N GLU A 77 -16.45 -14.15 6.40
CA GLU A 77 -15.75 -15.43 6.22
C GLU A 77 -15.31 -15.63 4.76
N GLY A 78 -16.19 -15.36 3.80
CA GLY A 78 -15.86 -15.42 2.37
C GLY A 78 -14.76 -14.45 1.97
N ARG A 79 -14.72 -13.26 2.59
CA ARG A 79 -13.63 -12.28 2.40
C ARG A 79 -12.31 -12.78 2.96
N ALA A 80 -12.31 -13.31 4.19
CA ALA A 80 -11.16 -13.96 4.83
C ALA A 80 -10.60 -15.07 3.96
N GLN A 81 -11.44 -16.02 3.57
CA GLN A 81 -11.06 -17.14 2.74
C GLN A 81 -10.50 -16.69 1.38
N SER A 82 -11.13 -15.72 0.72
CA SER A 82 -10.68 -15.22 -0.60
C SER A 82 -9.28 -14.61 -0.53
N ILE A 83 -9.01 -13.79 0.49
CA ILE A 83 -7.67 -13.19 0.68
C ILE A 83 -6.65 -14.27 1.05
N SER A 84 -6.98 -15.19 1.97
CA SER A 84 -6.09 -16.28 2.31
C SER A 84 -5.71 -17.13 1.10
N HIS A 85 -6.67 -17.45 0.21
CA HIS A 85 -6.38 -18.17 -1.02
C HIS A 85 -5.51 -17.37 -1.99
N LEU A 86 -5.78 -16.06 -2.14
CA LEU A 86 -4.99 -15.18 -3.00
C LEU A 86 -3.53 -15.07 -2.55
N LEU A 87 -3.30 -14.96 -1.24
CA LEU A 87 -1.98 -14.76 -0.68
C LEU A 87 -1.22 -16.07 -0.43
N LYS A 88 -1.90 -17.23 -0.49
CA LYS A 88 -1.31 -18.53 -0.14
C LYS A 88 -0.05 -18.84 -0.94
N SER A 89 -0.02 -18.53 -2.22
CA SER A 89 1.12 -18.77 -3.10
C SER A 89 2.36 -17.94 -2.73
N LEU A 90 2.19 -16.88 -1.93
CA LEU A 90 3.26 -15.98 -1.52
C LEU A 90 3.89 -16.39 -0.19
N LEU A 91 3.25 -17.28 0.56
CA LEU A 91 3.72 -17.76 1.87
C LEU A 91 4.92 -18.70 1.76
N ASP A 92 5.20 -19.24 0.57
CA ASP A 92 6.37 -20.09 0.34
C ASP A 92 7.68 -19.28 0.24
N SER A 93 7.61 -17.94 0.23
CA SER A 93 8.76 -17.04 0.22
C SER A 93 9.19 -16.64 1.64
N GLU A 94 10.49 -16.55 1.90
CA GLU A 94 11.04 -16.02 3.16
C GLU A 94 10.85 -14.50 3.30
N THR A 95 10.52 -13.81 2.22
CA THR A 95 10.28 -12.36 2.20
C THR A 95 9.04 -12.00 1.38
N PRO A 96 8.23 -11.02 1.81
CA PRO A 96 8.37 -10.21 3.03
C PRO A 96 7.96 -10.93 4.33
N SER A 97 8.20 -10.32 5.50
CA SER A 97 7.71 -10.83 6.80
C SER A 97 6.19 -10.99 6.83
N THR A 98 5.70 -11.84 7.74
CA THR A 98 4.26 -11.98 8.03
C THR A 98 3.59 -10.64 8.32
N ALA A 99 4.23 -9.77 9.11
CA ALA A 99 3.70 -8.45 9.44
C ALA A 99 3.52 -7.58 8.18
N ARG A 100 4.50 -7.56 7.29
CA ARG A 100 4.39 -6.82 6.02
C ARG A 100 3.35 -7.45 5.09
N PHE A 101 3.20 -8.77 5.09
CA PHE A 101 2.12 -9.44 4.36
C PHE A 101 0.73 -9.03 4.87
N GLU A 102 0.55 -8.92 6.18
CA GLU A 102 -0.70 -8.43 6.75
C GLU A 102 -1.00 -7.00 6.29
N GLU A 103 0.00 -6.11 6.30
CA GLU A 103 -0.19 -4.74 5.82
C GLU A 103 -0.49 -4.67 4.31
N LEU A 104 0.18 -5.50 3.50
CA LEU A 104 -0.04 -5.56 2.05
C LEU A 104 -1.34 -6.28 1.66
N GLY A 105 -1.87 -7.17 2.51
CA GLY A 105 -3.10 -7.92 2.24
C GLY A 105 -4.35 -7.24 2.81
N TRP A 106 -4.27 -6.75 4.04
CA TRP A 106 -5.41 -6.35 4.85
C TRP A 106 -5.48 -4.85 5.15
N HIS A 107 -4.34 -4.17 5.19
CA HIS A 107 -4.26 -2.80 5.71
C HIS A 107 -3.70 -1.79 4.71
N ARG A 108 -4.19 -1.83 3.46
CA ARG A 108 -3.79 -0.87 2.43
C ARG A 108 -4.29 0.53 2.77
N ILE A 109 -3.40 1.49 2.59
CA ILE A 109 -3.66 2.89 2.94
C ILE A 109 -4.16 3.65 1.71
N LEU A 110 -5.40 4.14 1.79
CA LEU A 110 -5.99 5.08 0.83
C LEU A 110 -6.37 6.38 1.54
N THR A 111 -6.51 7.45 0.80
CA THR A 111 -7.19 8.67 1.26
C THR A 111 -8.09 9.21 0.16
N VAL A 112 -8.81 10.29 0.45
CA VAL A 112 -9.78 10.87 -0.48
C VAL A 112 -9.08 11.29 -1.78
N GLY A 113 -9.59 10.77 -2.91
CA GLY A 113 -9.06 11.07 -4.25
C GLY A 113 -7.87 10.22 -4.67
N TRP A 114 -7.46 9.21 -3.88
CA TRP A 114 -6.45 8.23 -4.30
C TRP A 114 -7.12 7.00 -4.88
N GLU A 115 -6.73 6.64 -6.10
CA GLU A 115 -7.07 5.35 -6.72
C GLU A 115 -6.00 4.29 -6.43
N ARG A 116 -4.75 4.74 -6.23
CA ARG A 116 -3.60 3.89 -5.92
C ARG A 116 -3.24 4.02 -4.45
N ASP A 117 -3.08 2.91 -3.76
CA ASP A 117 -2.69 2.93 -2.35
C ASP A 117 -1.24 3.37 -2.12
N MET A 118 -0.91 3.71 -0.87
CA MET A 118 0.43 4.17 -0.49
C MET A 118 1.55 3.19 -0.86
N ALA A 119 1.38 1.89 -0.61
CA ALA A 119 2.42 0.91 -0.89
C ALA A 119 2.64 0.79 -2.40
N SER A 120 1.58 0.79 -3.21
CA SER A 120 1.69 0.83 -4.67
C SER A 120 2.37 2.09 -5.19
N GLN A 121 2.05 3.26 -4.63
CA GLN A 121 2.69 4.54 -4.98
C GLN A 121 4.19 4.54 -4.63
N LEU A 122 4.54 4.09 -3.41
CA LEU A 122 5.93 4.02 -2.96
C LEU A 122 6.75 3.03 -3.79
N THR A 123 6.20 1.84 -4.10
CA THR A 123 6.89 0.87 -4.94
C THR A 123 7.20 1.45 -6.31
N ALA A 124 6.21 2.06 -6.98
CA ALA A 124 6.40 2.66 -8.30
C ALA A 124 7.50 3.74 -8.25
N PHE A 125 7.40 4.67 -7.29
CA PHE A 125 8.38 5.73 -7.13
C PHE A 125 9.79 5.20 -6.85
N CYS A 126 9.92 4.20 -5.97
CA CYS A 126 11.22 3.60 -5.65
C CYS A 126 11.86 2.88 -6.84
N GLN A 127 11.06 2.26 -7.72
CA GLN A 127 11.55 1.66 -8.95
C GLN A 127 12.09 2.74 -9.90
N THR A 128 11.29 3.77 -10.19
CA THR A 128 11.72 4.89 -11.05
C THR A 128 12.97 5.60 -10.50
N TRP A 129 13.05 5.76 -9.17
CA TRP A 129 14.23 6.34 -8.50
C TRP A 129 15.50 5.51 -8.66
N LYS A 130 15.36 4.18 -8.65
CA LYS A 130 16.48 3.24 -8.85
C LYS A 130 16.91 3.22 -10.32
N ASP A 131 15.94 3.17 -11.23
CA ASP A 131 16.17 2.94 -12.66
C ASP A 131 16.72 4.18 -13.41
N GLU A 132 16.51 5.39 -12.87
CA GLU A 132 16.99 6.63 -13.50
C GLU A 132 17.86 7.49 -12.55
N PRO A 133 19.13 7.11 -12.30
CA PRO A 133 20.01 7.81 -11.36
C PRO A 133 20.31 9.26 -11.73
N THR A 134 20.39 9.58 -13.03
CA THR A 134 20.69 10.92 -13.55
C THR A 134 19.53 11.89 -13.40
N GLY A 135 18.29 11.38 -13.33
CA GLY A 135 17.05 12.16 -13.23
C GLY A 135 16.59 12.47 -11.81
N ARG A 136 17.21 11.88 -10.77
CA ARG A 136 16.76 11.95 -9.36
C ARG A 136 16.46 13.34 -8.83
N ARG A 137 17.22 14.36 -9.25
CA ARG A 137 16.96 15.74 -8.83
C ARG A 137 15.61 16.26 -9.37
N HIS A 138 15.32 15.99 -10.63
CA HIS A 138 14.03 16.35 -11.24
C HIS A 138 12.91 15.52 -10.60
N GLN A 139 13.09 14.21 -10.46
CA GLN A 139 12.11 13.34 -9.80
C GLN A 139 11.77 13.78 -8.37
N ALA A 140 12.76 14.19 -7.58
CA ALA A 140 12.51 14.72 -6.24
C ALA A 140 11.69 16.02 -6.27
N SER A 141 12.01 16.92 -7.21
CA SER A 141 11.25 18.16 -7.40
C SER A 141 9.81 17.87 -7.81
N ASP A 142 9.62 16.97 -8.78
CA ASP A 142 8.31 16.59 -9.30
C ASP A 142 7.47 15.87 -8.23
N ALA A 143 8.09 14.99 -7.44
CA ALA A 143 7.45 14.31 -6.33
C ALA A 143 6.96 15.28 -5.26
N ILE A 144 7.80 16.24 -4.85
CA ILE A 144 7.39 17.29 -3.89
C ILE A 144 6.24 18.12 -4.46
N ASP A 145 6.34 18.54 -5.73
CA ASP A 145 5.30 19.32 -6.39
C ASP A 145 3.97 18.55 -6.48
N HIS A 146 4.01 17.26 -6.82
CA HIS A 146 2.83 16.40 -6.86
C HIS A 146 2.24 16.20 -5.46
N LEU A 147 3.04 15.86 -4.46
CA LEU A 147 2.56 15.70 -3.09
C LEU A 147 1.90 16.97 -2.56
N LEU A 148 2.48 18.15 -2.84
CA LEU A 148 1.91 19.43 -2.41
C LEU A 148 0.59 19.76 -3.11
N ARG A 149 0.42 19.38 -4.38
CA ARG A 149 -0.76 19.69 -5.20
C ARG A 149 -1.89 18.67 -5.03
N THR A 150 -1.56 17.38 -5.07
CA THR A 150 -2.53 16.27 -5.16
C THR A 150 -2.49 15.36 -3.93
N GLY A 151 -1.44 15.46 -3.12
CA GLY A 151 -1.18 14.51 -2.05
C GLY A 151 -0.71 13.15 -2.54
N GLN A 152 -0.42 12.95 -3.83
CA GLN A 152 0.00 11.66 -4.39
C GLN A 152 1.43 11.73 -4.90
N LEU A 153 2.12 10.59 -4.96
CA LEU A 153 3.34 10.48 -5.76
C LEU A 153 2.99 10.41 -7.25
N PRO A 154 3.86 10.93 -8.13
CA PRO A 154 3.67 10.89 -9.58
C PRO A 154 3.69 9.46 -10.14
#